data_AF-A0A2Z6UDV1-F1
#
_entry.id   AF-A0A2Z6UDV1-F1
#
_cell.length_a   1.000
_cell.length_b   1.000
_cell.length_c   1.000
_cell.angle_alpha   90.00
_cell.angle_beta   90.00
_cell.angle_gamma   90.00
#
_symmetry.space_group_name_H-M   'P 1'
#
loop_
_entity.id
_entity.type
_entity.pdbx_description
1 polymer ?
#
loop_
_entity_poly.entity_id
_entity_poly.type
_entity_poly.pdbx_seq_one_letter_code
_entity_poly.pdbx_strand_id
1 'polypeptide(L)'
;MKLHYFEYNIFSYLLATNTLSHDRAVEWAYCQYGNDGVEPFIEKIALTIDSAEIRELISNTFQVYGTPDKEFLSGEVVEKFFTNQLSLYEAIAQILFDIQPEMAKEDEQKMYIAEDYFGWHKNTEEEALKVVQDIFKKYHTTYKNAVSTFGI
;
A
#
# COMPACT_ATOMS: atom_id res chain seq x y z
N MET A 1 -18.66 -8.01 -2.77
CA MET A 1 -17.52 -8.92 -2.48
C MET A 1 -17.20 -8.80 -1.00
N LYS A 2 -17.02 -9.91 -0.25
CA LYS A 2 -16.73 -9.81 1.19
C LYS A 2 -15.21 -9.70 1.38
N LEU A 3 -14.73 -8.52 1.77
CA LEU A 3 -13.32 -8.31 2.08
C LEU A 3 -12.87 -9.07 3.33
N HIS A 4 -11.59 -9.41 3.36
CA HIS A 4 -10.88 -9.94 4.52
C HIS A 4 -10.31 -8.80 5.40
N TYR A 5 -9.94 -9.14 6.64
CA TYR A 5 -9.47 -8.17 7.62
C TYR A 5 -8.25 -7.35 7.14
N PHE A 6 -7.34 -7.95 6.37
CA PHE A 6 -6.15 -7.26 5.86
C PHE A 6 -6.52 -6.18 4.82
N GLU A 7 -7.51 -6.43 3.97
CA GLU A 7 -8.01 -5.47 3.00
C GLU A 7 -8.68 -4.28 3.70
N TYR A 8 -9.42 -4.51 4.78
CA TYR A 8 -9.97 -3.42 5.59
C TYR A 8 -8.90 -2.61 6.32
N ASN A 9 -7.78 -3.20 6.72
CA ASN A 9 -6.63 -2.44 7.23
C ASN A 9 -6.03 -1.55 6.15
N ILE A 10 -5.89 -2.05 4.92
CA ILE A 10 -5.43 -1.26 3.77
C ILE A 10 -6.41 -0.13 3.46
N PHE A 11 -7.71 -0.41 3.41
CA PHE A 11 -8.74 0.59 3.15
C PHE A 11 -8.73 1.71 4.19
N SER A 12 -8.68 1.35 5.48
CA SER A 12 -8.57 2.30 6.58
C SER A 12 -7.27 3.12 6.51
N TYR A 13 -6.15 2.49 6.13
CA TYR A 13 -4.88 3.15 5.92
C TYR A 13 -4.93 4.18 4.79
N LEU A 14 -5.47 3.80 3.63
CA LEU A 14 -5.59 4.69 2.46
C LEU A 14 -6.48 5.91 2.74
N LEU A 15 -7.53 5.74 3.55
CA LEU A 15 -8.36 6.84 4.05
C LEU A 15 -7.58 7.75 5.00
N ALA A 16 -6.74 7.17 5.87
CA ALA A 16 -5.96 7.92 6.85
C ALA A 16 -4.85 8.76 6.20
N THR A 17 -4.26 8.28 5.11
CA THR A 17 -3.20 8.97 4.35
C THR A 17 -3.74 9.87 3.24
N ASN A 18 -5.06 9.95 3.08
CA ASN A 18 -5.75 10.66 1.99
C ASN A 18 -5.42 10.16 0.58
N THR A 19 -4.84 8.96 0.46
CA THR A 19 -4.67 8.29 -0.85
C THR A 19 -6.03 7.90 -1.43
N LEU A 20 -6.97 7.51 -0.56
CA LEU A 20 -8.38 7.37 -0.89
C LEU A 20 -9.17 8.51 -0.26
N SER A 21 -9.86 9.31 -1.08
CA SER A 21 -10.76 10.34 -0.59
C SER A 21 -12.09 9.75 -0.10
N HIS A 22 -12.78 10.48 0.77
CA HIS A 22 -14.13 10.15 1.22
C HIS A 22 -15.07 9.86 0.03
N ASP A 23 -15.15 10.77 -0.94
CA ASP A 23 -16.08 10.64 -2.07
C ASP A 23 -15.79 9.38 -2.89
N ARG A 24 -14.51 9.08 -3.12
CA ARG A 24 -14.10 7.83 -3.78
C ARG A 24 -14.42 6.59 -2.96
N ALA A 25 -14.31 6.66 -1.64
CA ALA A 25 -14.69 5.56 -0.75
C ALA A 25 -16.20 5.30 -0.77
N VAL A 26 -17.01 6.34 -0.85
CA VAL A 26 -18.48 6.24 -1.02
C VAL A 26 -18.81 5.65 -2.40
N GLU A 27 -18.20 6.15 -3.49
CA GLU A 27 -18.36 5.57 -4.83
C GLU A 27 -17.99 4.07 -4.84
N TRP A 28 -16.85 3.73 -4.25
CA TRP A 28 -16.41 2.35 -4.12
C TRP A 28 -17.44 1.49 -3.37
N ALA A 29 -17.99 2.00 -2.26
CA ALA A 29 -18.99 1.30 -1.47
C ALA A 29 -20.24 1.01 -2.30
N TYR A 30 -20.72 1.98 -3.09
CA TYR A 30 -21.84 1.76 -4.02
C TYR A 30 -21.53 0.71 -5.10
N CYS A 31 -20.29 0.61 -5.56
CA CYS A 31 -19.86 -0.45 -6.49
C CYS A 31 -19.85 -1.85 -5.86
N GLN A 32 -19.93 -1.96 -4.52
CA GLN A 32 -19.97 -3.26 -3.84
C GLN A 32 -21.39 -3.85 -3.73
N TYR A 33 -22.45 -3.10 -4.06
CA TYR A 33 -23.83 -3.60 -3.99
C TYR A 33 -24.00 -4.88 -4.82
N GLY A 34 -24.47 -5.94 -4.17
CA GLY A 34 -24.94 -7.15 -4.84
C GLY A 34 -26.38 -7.01 -5.36
N ASN A 35 -26.79 -7.96 -6.19
CA ASN A 35 -28.18 -8.08 -6.65
C ASN A 35 -29.17 -8.48 -5.53
N ASP A 36 -28.67 -8.83 -4.35
CA ASP A 36 -29.44 -9.42 -3.24
C ASP A 36 -29.99 -8.38 -2.24
N GLY A 37 -29.91 -7.09 -2.57
CA GLY A 37 -30.51 -5.99 -1.82
C GLY A 37 -29.52 -5.14 -1.02
N VAL A 38 -30.06 -4.36 -0.10
CA VAL A 38 -29.31 -3.34 0.64
C VAL A 38 -28.35 -3.98 1.65
N GLU A 39 -27.04 -3.83 1.47
CA GLU A 39 -26.04 -4.21 2.49
C GLU A 39 -25.92 -3.10 3.55
N PRO A 40 -26.29 -3.34 4.83
CA PRO A 40 -26.32 -2.29 5.85
C PRO A 40 -24.96 -1.62 6.13
N PHE A 41 -23.86 -2.32 5.84
CA PHE A 41 -22.52 -1.75 5.98
C PHE A 41 -22.21 -0.73 4.87
N ILE A 42 -22.62 -1.00 3.63
CA ILE A 42 -22.44 -0.10 2.49
C ILE A 42 -23.22 1.20 2.71
N GLU A 43 -24.48 1.11 3.11
CA GLU A 43 -25.29 2.30 3.44
C GLU A 43 -24.67 3.14 4.54
N LYS A 44 -24.12 2.51 5.58
CA LYS A 44 -23.46 3.25 6.65
C LYS A 44 -22.23 4.01 6.15
N ILE A 45 -21.45 3.47 5.22
CA ILE A 45 -20.36 4.21 4.57
C ILE A 45 -20.92 5.40 3.79
N ALA A 46 -21.96 5.20 2.98
CA ALA A 46 -22.54 6.27 2.17
C ALA A 46 -23.15 7.42 2.98
N LEU A 47 -23.52 7.16 4.23
CA LEU A 47 -24.07 8.15 5.16
C LEU A 47 -23.00 8.85 6.03
N THR A 48 -21.73 8.46 5.91
CA THR A 48 -20.66 9.16 6.62
C THR A 48 -20.43 10.56 6.08
N ILE A 49 -19.90 11.43 6.93
CA ILE A 49 -19.59 12.82 6.60
C ILE A 49 -18.14 12.95 6.10
N ASP A 50 -17.23 12.11 6.61
CA ASP A 50 -15.81 12.18 6.30
C ASP A 50 -15.08 10.83 6.39
N SER A 51 -13.81 10.81 5.97
CA SER A 51 -12.95 9.63 6.03
C SER A 51 -12.67 9.13 7.45
N ALA A 52 -12.82 9.96 8.49
CA ALA A 52 -12.61 9.52 9.87
C ALA A 52 -13.77 8.67 10.36
N GLU A 53 -15.01 9.06 10.05
CA GLU A 53 -16.21 8.26 10.36
C GLU A 53 -16.19 6.91 9.64
N ILE A 54 -15.75 6.86 8.37
CA ILE A 54 -15.59 5.58 7.65
C ILE A 54 -14.60 4.68 8.38
N ARG A 55 -13.45 5.22 8.80
CA ARG A 55 -12.43 4.44 9.54
C ARG A 55 -12.95 3.93 10.88
N GLU A 56 -13.67 4.76 11.62
CA GLU A 56 -14.30 4.35 12.88
C GLU A 56 -15.31 3.23 12.67
N LEU A 57 -16.15 3.34 11.63
CA LEU A 57 -17.11 2.31 11.27
C LEU A 57 -16.42 0.98 10.93
N ILE A 58 -15.37 1.01 10.12
CA ILE A 58 -14.56 -0.18 9.76
C ILE A 58 -13.93 -0.78 11.03
N SER A 59 -13.34 0.04 11.89
CA SER A 59 -12.71 -0.41 13.12
C SER A 59 -13.70 -1.10 14.06
N ASN A 60 -14.84 -0.48 14.31
CA ASN A 60 -15.90 -1.02 15.16
C ASN A 60 -16.51 -2.31 14.59
N THR A 61 -16.62 -2.41 13.26
CA THR A 61 -17.29 -3.55 12.60
C THR A 61 -16.36 -4.75 12.44
N PHE A 62 -15.09 -4.52 12.08
CA PHE A 62 -14.15 -5.59 11.69
C PHE A 62 -12.95 -5.73 12.62
N GLN A 63 -12.85 -4.91 13.68
CA GLN A 63 -11.73 -4.92 14.64
C GLN A 63 -10.37 -4.68 13.99
N VAL A 64 -10.33 -3.77 13.02
CA VAL A 64 -9.11 -3.36 12.30
C VAL A 64 -8.71 -1.94 12.69
N TYR A 65 -7.41 -1.61 12.61
CA TYR A 65 -6.88 -0.35 13.13
C TYR A 65 -6.05 0.44 12.10
N GLY A 66 -6.05 0.01 10.84
CA GLY A 66 -5.41 0.74 9.75
C GLY A 66 -3.89 0.52 9.70
N THR A 67 -3.42 -0.66 10.12
CA THR A 67 -2.02 -1.05 10.00
C THR A 67 -1.90 -2.12 8.91
N PRO A 68 -1.53 -1.76 7.67
CA PRO A 68 -1.23 -2.72 6.62
C PRO A 68 -0.03 -3.60 6.99
N ASP A 69 0.12 -4.70 6.28
CA ASP A 69 1.34 -5.50 6.39
C ASP A 69 2.55 -4.80 5.77
N LYS A 70 3.74 -5.33 6.08
CA LYS A 70 5.01 -4.80 5.61
C LYS A 70 5.20 -4.95 4.10
N GLU A 71 4.56 -5.93 3.46
CA GLU A 71 4.66 -6.12 2.02
C GLU A 71 3.93 -5.01 1.27
N PHE A 72 2.73 -4.63 1.74
CA PHE A 72 1.97 -3.50 1.22
C PHE A 72 2.74 -2.19 1.39
N LEU A 73 3.27 -1.93 2.60
CA LEU A 73 4.05 -0.70 2.87
C LEU A 73 5.31 -0.63 1.99
N SER A 74 5.99 -1.76 1.77
CA SER A 74 7.14 -1.81 0.86
C SER A 74 6.72 -1.52 -0.58
N GLY A 75 5.57 -2.03 -1.01
CA GLY A 75 4.98 -1.71 -2.30
C GLY A 75 4.59 -0.24 -2.47
N GLU A 76 4.09 0.41 -1.42
CA GLU A 76 3.80 1.85 -1.42
C GLU A 76 5.10 2.66 -1.60
N VAL A 77 6.18 2.29 -0.92
CA VAL A 77 7.50 2.94 -1.09
C VAL A 77 7.98 2.82 -2.53
N VAL A 78 7.81 1.65 -3.15
CA VAL A 78 8.19 1.45 -4.55
C VAL A 78 7.31 2.26 -5.50
N GLU A 79 6.00 2.38 -5.23
CA GLU A 79 5.12 3.29 -5.99
C GLU A 79 5.62 4.74 -5.93
N LYS A 80 6.01 5.19 -4.74
CA LYS A 80 6.56 6.55 -4.53
C LYS A 80 7.87 6.75 -5.31
N PHE A 81 8.70 5.73 -5.44
CA PHE A 81 9.86 5.77 -6.34
C PHE A 81 9.43 5.92 -7.81
N PHE A 82 8.54 5.07 -8.32
CA PHE A 82 8.11 5.12 -9.73
C PHE A 82 7.38 6.42 -10.11
N THR A 83 6.75 7.07 -9.13
CA THR A 83 6.08 8.37 -9.30
C THR A 83 6.99 9.57 -9.01
N ASN A 84 8.29 9.35 -8.82
CA ASN A 84 9.32 10.36 -8.53
C ASN A 84 9.09 11.16 -7.23
N GLN A 85 8.39 10.57 -6.26
CA GLN A 85 8.22 11.13 -4.92
C GLN A 85 9.37 10.74 -3.98
N LEU A 86 10.06 9.63 -4.26
CA LEU A 86 11.26 9.18 -3.58
C LEU A 86 12.36 8.89 -4.59
N SER A 87 13.61 9.17 -4.21
CA SER A 87 14.78 8.66 -4.93
C SER A 87 14.94 7.15 -4.71
N LEU A 88 15.71 6.49 -5.58
CA LEU A 88 16.00 5.06 -5.43
C LEU A 88 16.67 4.74 -4.09
N TYR A 89 17.60 5.59 -3.64
CA TYR A 89 18.27 5.44 -2.36
C TYR A 89 17.29 5.49 -1.18
N GLU A 90 16.43 6.50 -1.15
CA GLU A 90 15.42 6.64 -0.08
C GLU A 90 14.45 5.46 -0.05
N ALA A 91 14.04 4.97 -1.23
CA ALA A 91 13.17 3.80 -1.33
C ALA A 91 13.84 2.54 -0.78
N ILE A 92 15.10 2.29 -1.15
CA ILE A 92 15.89 1.16 -0.64
C ILE A 92 16.07 1.26 0.88
N ALA A 93 16.45 2.44 1.38
CA ALA A 93 16.68 2.68 2.80
C ALA A 93 15.41 2.46 3.64
N GLN A 94 14.26 2.99 3.20
CA GLN A 94 12.99 2.78 3.91
C GLN A 94 12.60 1.30 3.96
N ILE A 95 12.78 0.55 2.86
CA ILE A 95 12.45 -0.88 2.85
C ILE A 95 13.39 -1.67 3.77
N LEU A 96 14.69 -1.38 3.73
CA LEU A 96 15.72 -2.12 4.50
C LEU A 96 15.72 -1.80 5.99
N PHE A 97 15.53 -0.54 6.36
CA PHE A 97 15.80 -0.09 7.74
C PHE A 97 14.53 0.24 8.51
N ASP A 98 13.50 0.76 7.85
CA ASP A 98 12.27 1.19 8.53
C ASP A 98 11.19 0.10 8.49
N ILE A 99 10.90 -0.44 7.31
CA ILE A 99 9.79 -1.41 7.13
C ILE A 99 10.23 -2.82 7.48
N GLN A 100 11.39 -3.25 6.96
CA GLN A 100 11.97 -4.57 7.20
C GLN A 100 10.96 -5.71 6.92
N PRO A 101 10.44 -5.83 5.68
CA PRO A 101 9.54 -6.92 5.33
C PRO A 101 10.28 -8.27 5.39
N GLU A 102 9.54 -9.35 5.58
CA GLU A 102 10.11 -10.69 5.46
C GLU A 102 10.46 -10.95 3.99
N MET A 103 11.76 -11.03 3.70
CA MET A 103 12.28 -11.25 2.36
C MET A 103 13.18 -12.47 2.30
N ALA A 104 13.30 -13.06 1.12
CA ALA A 104 14.28 -14.12 0.91
C ALA A 104 15.68 -13.55 1.10
N LYS A 105 16.59 -14.33 1.69
CA LYS A 105 17.97 -13.89 1.95
C LYS A 105 18.69 -13.36 0.71
N GLU A 106 18.39 -13.94 -0.47
CA GLU A 106 18.95 -13.48 -1.74
C GLU A 106 18.46 -12.08 -2.13
N ASP A 107 17.18 -11.78 -1.91
CA ASP A 107 16.60 -10.47 -2.17
C ASP A 107 17.11 -9.43 -1.16
N GLU A 108 17.26 -9.83 0.11
CA GLU A 108 17.87 -9.00 1.15
C GLU A 108 19.30 -8.61 0.80
N GLN A 109 20.12 -9.58 0.38
CA GLN A 109 21.49 -9.33 -0.06
C GLN A 109 21.54 -8.37 -1.24
N LYS A 110 20.66 -8.54 -2.23
CA LYS A 110 20.56 -7.62 -3.38
C LYS A 110 20.22 -6.20 -2.95
N MET A 111 19.31 -6.03 -2.00
CA MET A 111 18.95 -4.71 -1.48
C MET A 111 20.13 -4.03 -0.77
N TYR A 112 20.87 -4.77 0.07
CA TYR A 112 22.09 -4.24 0.69
C TYR A 112 23.19 -3.88 -0.33
N ILE A 113 23.41 -4.74 -1.33
CA ILE A 113 24.34 -4.46 -2.43
C ILE A 113 23.93 -3.17 -3.16
N ALA A 114 22.63 -3.00 -3.42
CA ALA A 114 22.10 -1.81 -4.08
C ALA A 114 22.28 -0.54 -3.25
N GLU A 115 22.14 -0.61 -1.93
CA GLU A 115 22.42 0.49 -1.01
C GLU A 115 23.91 0.87 -1.03
N ASP A 116 24.81 -0.11 -0.97
CA ASP A 116 26.27 0.08 -1.00
C ASP A 116 26.75 0.83 -2.25
N TYR A 117 26.08 0.66 -3.41
CA TYR A 117 26.44 1.38 -4.64
C TYR A 117 26.44 2.90 -4.45
N PHE A 118 25.56 3.45 -3.60
CA PHE A 118 25.45 4.89 -3.37
C PHE A 118 26.61 5.51 -2.58
N GLY A 119 27.41 4.69 -1.88
CA GLY A 119 28.60 5.18 -1.18
C GLY A 119 29.88 5.24 -2.03
N TRP A 120 29.96 4.47 -3.13
CA TRP A 120 31.26 4.13 -3.75
C TRP A 120 31.34 4.31 -5.28
N HIS A 121 30.22 4.49 -5.99
CA HIS A 121 30.20 4.49 -7.46
C HIS A 121 29.85 5.85 -8.09
N LYS A 122 30.19 6.04 -9.38
CA LYS A 122 29.84 7.25 -10.16
C LYS A 122 28.48 7.18 -10.84
N ASN A 123 28.03 5.98 -11.19
CA ASN A 123 26.71 5.70 -11.80
C ASN A 123 25.87 4.87 -10.83
N THR A 124 25.66 5.40 -9.62
CA THR A 124 25.08 4.67 -8.49
C THR A 124 23.66 4.19 -8.78
N GLU A 125 22.83 5.08 -9.33
CA GLU A 125 21.40 4.85 -9.49
C GLU A 125 21.09 3.80 -10.57
N GLU A 126 21.80 3.84 -11.70
CA GLU A 126 21.59 2.88 -12.80
C GLU A 126 22.00 1.46 -12.39
N GLU A 127 23.14 1.31 -11.70
CA GLU A 127 23.64 0.01 -11.26
C GLU A 127 22.80 -0.54 -10.10
N ALA A 128 22.43 0.29 -9.11
CA ALA A 128 21.55 -0.12 -8.02
C ALA A 128 20.18 -0.59 -8.55
N LEU A 129 19.61 0.13 -9.52
CA LEU A 129 18.30 -0.22 -10.08
C LEU A 129 18.32 -1.60 -10.74
N LYS A 130 19.39 -1.93 -11.50
CA LYS A 130 19.54 -3.25 -12.15
C LYS A 130 19.49 -4.39 -11.14
N VAL A 131 20.02 -4.17 -9.93
CA VAL A 131 20.08 -5.20 -8.87
C VAL A 131 18.72 -5.40 -8.20
N VAL A 132 17.96 -4.32 -7.97
CA VAL A 132 16.68 -4.38 -7.21
C VAL A 132 15.44 -4.42 -8.08
N GLN A 133 15.56 -4.31 -9.40
CA GLN A 133 14.42 -4.17 -10.31
C GLN A 133 13.35 -5.24 -10.12
N ASP A 134 13.75 -6.51 -9.99
CA ASP A 134 12.81 -7.62 -9.81
C ASP A 134 12.07 -7.54 -8.45
N ILE A 135 12.79 -7.12 -7.41
CA ILE A 135 12.25 -6.92 -6.05
C ILE A 135 11.23 -5.79 -6.07
N PHE A 136 11.58 -4.66 -6.70
CA PHE A 136 10.71 -3.50 -6.85
C PHE A 136 9.46 -3.88 -7.66
N LYS A 137 9.62 -4.62 -8.76
CA LYS A 137 8.50 -5.08 -9.57
C LYS A 137 7.53 -5.95 -8.76
N LYS A 138 8.04 -6.86 -7.92
CA LYS A 138 7.23 -7.68 -7.03
C LYS A 138 6.40 -6.81 -6.07
N TYR A 139 7.06 -5.94 -5.30
CA TYR A 139 6.37 -5.09 -4.32
C TYR A 139 5.40 -4.10 -4.97
N HIS A 140 5.76 -3.51 -6.10
CA HIS A 140 4.88 -2.65 -6.87
C HIS A 140 3.61 -3.39 -7.35
N THR A 141 3.77 -4.63 -7.81
CA THR A 141 2.62 -5.47 -8.20
C THR A 141 1.71 -5.75 -7.00
N THR A 142 2.27 -6.09 -5.83
CA THR A 142 1.50 -6.29 -4.59
C THR A 142 0.69 -5.04 -4.25
N TYR A 143 1.30 -3.86 -4.28
CA TYR A 143 0.62 -2.60 -4.01
C TYR A 143 -0.49 -2.31 -5.01
N LYS A 144 -0.20 -2.37 -6.32
CA LYS A 144 -1.18 -2.10 -7.39
C LYS A 144 -2.39 -3.02 -7.31
N ASN A 145 -2.16 -4.31 -7.09
CA ASN A 145 -3.27 -5.26 -6.94
C ASN A 145 -4.13 -4.89 -5.74
N ALA A 146 -3.52 -4.57 -4.59
CA ALA A 146 -4.25 -4.20 -3.38
C ALA A 146 -5.07 -2.92 -3.54
N VAL A 147 -4.49 -1.85 -4.13
CA VAL A 147 -5.21 -0.58 -4.28
C VAL A 147 -6.28 -0.62 -5.38
N SER A 148 -6.09 -1.46 -6.41
CA SER A 148 -7.07 -1.65 -7.48
C SER A 148 -8.42 -2.20 -6.98
N THR A 149 -8.42 -2.95 -5.87
CA THR A 149 -9.63 -3.40 -5.17
C THR A 149 -10.53 -2.23 -4.75
N PHE A 150 -9.94 -1.05 -4.54
CA PHE A 150 -10.60 0.17 -4.11
C PHE A 150 -10.78 1.20 -5.25
N GLY A 151 -10.47 0.83 -6.49
CA GLY A 151 -10.63 1.70 -7.66
C GLY A 151 -9.59 2.82 -7.78
N ILE A 152 -8.41 2.61 -7.19
CA ILE A 152 -7.21 3.46 -7.29
C ILE A 152 -6.20 2.78 -8.22
#